data_AF-A0A0S8DIW8-F1
#
_entry.id   AF-A0A0S8DIW8-F1
#
_cell.length_a   1.000
_cell.length_b   1.000
_cell.length_c   1.000
_cell.angle_alpha   90.00
_cell.angle_beta   90.00
_cell.angle_gamma   90.00
#
_symmetry.space_group_name_H-M   'P 1'
#
loop_
_entity.id
_entity.type
_entity.pdbx_description
1 polymer ?
#
loop_
_entity_poly.entity_id
_entity_poly.type
_entity_poly.pdbx_seq_one_letter_code
_entity_poly.pdbx_strand_id
1 'polypeptide(L)'
;MFDPEHKDIDCPKCLQRRVYFDREIGFYCMSCGYEISDEEALFLIEKVTSTCKPAPDSGKAARLPIVEVKKPRRRSEQPDHISPGTDETQTKKTE
;
A
#
# COMPACT_ATOMS: atom_id res chain seq x y z
N MET A 1 -18.66 3.25 15.95
CA MET A 1 -18.25 3.60 14.58
C MET A 1 -18.02 2.27 13.87
N PHE A 2 -18.83 1.95 12.87
CA PHE A 2 -18.65 0.72 12.09
C PHE A 2 -17.68 1.06 10.95
N ASP A 3 -16.61 0.29 10.80
CA ASP A 3 -15.62 0.51 9.75
C ASP A 3 -16.06 -0.31 8.52
N PRO A 4 -16.17 0.31 7.33
CA PRO A 4 -16.62 -0.38 6.14
C PRO A 4 -15.57 -1.41 5.67
N GLU A 5 -16.02 -2.57 5.23
CA GLU A 5 -15.11 -3.67 4.89
C GLU A 5 -14.47 -3.42 3.52
N HIS A 6 -13.14 -3.35 3.46
CA HIS A 6 -12.43 -3.19 2.18
C HIS A 6 -12.55 -4.43 1.30
N LYS A 7 -12.81 -4.23 0.00
CA LYS A 7 -12.89 -5.28 -1.01
C LYS A 7 -11.82 -5.06 -2.09
N ASP A 8 -11.08 -6.10 -2.43
CA ASP A 8 -10.05 -6.10 -3.48
C ASP A 8 -10.70 -6.24 -4.87
N ILE A 9 -11.56 -5.28 -5.21
CA ILE A 9 -12.22 -5.17 -6.52
C ILE A 9 -11.98 -3.77 -7.09
N ASP A 10 -11.82 -3.69 -8.41
CA ASP A 10 -11.64 -2.42 -9.12
C ASP A 10 -12.99 -1.71 -9.29
N CYS A 11 -13.06 -0.42 -8.95
CA CYS A 11 -14.26 0.37 -9.21
C CYS A 11 -14.50 0.51 -10.73
N PRO A 12 -15.71 0.28 -11.25
CA PRO A 12 -15.99 0.34 -12.69
C PRO A 12 -15.88 1.77 -13.27
N LYS A 13 -15.94 2.81 -12.44
CA LYS A 13 -15.84 4.21 -12.87
C LYS A 13 -14.42 4.76 -12.86
N CYS A 14 -13.70 4.58 -11.75
CA CYS A 14 -12.38 5.18 -11.57
C CYS A 14 -11.22 4.18 -11.65
N LEU A 15 -11.52 2.88 -11.77
CA LEU A 15 -10.55 1.78 -11.86
C LEU A 15 -9.58 1.71 -10.67
N GLN A 16 -9.96 2.29 -9.53
CA GLN A 16 -9.18 2.22 -8.30
C GLN A 16 -9.72 1.08 -7.42
N ARG A 17 -8.79 0.33 -6.79
CA ARG A 17 -9.07 -0.69 -5.78
C ARG A 17 -9.34 -0.07 -4.42
N ARG A 18 -10.40 0.72 -4.36
CA ARG A 18 -10.86 1.42 -3.15
C ARG A 18 -12.36 1.24 -3.03
N VAL A 19 -12.82 0.02 -3.24
CA VAL A 19 -14.21 -0.38 -3.05
C VAL A 19 -14.37 -0.97 -1.66
N TYR A 20 -15.47 -0.62 -1.03
CA TYR A 20 -15.80 -1.00 0.34
C TYR A 20 -17.24 -1.49 0.39
N PHE A 21 -17.52 -2.34 1.37
CA PHE A 21 -18.86 -2.81 1.68
C PHE A 21 -19.30 -2.27 3.03
N ASP A 22 -20.40 -1.53 3.03
CA ASP A 22 -21.11 -1.06 4.21
C ASP A 22 -22.48 -1.74 4.30
N ARG A 23 -22.96 -2.06 5.50
CA ARG A 23 -24.22 -2.79 5.68
C ARG A 23 -25.46 -1.92 5.45
N GLU A 24 -25.33 -0.60 5.59
CA GLU A 24 -26.41 0.37 5.39
C GLU A 24 -26.48 0.83 3.94
N ILE A 25 -25.32 0.96 3.27
CA ILE A 25 -25.22 1.52 1.91
C ILE A 25 -25.00 0.44 0.84
N GLY A 26 -24.31 -0.64 1.16
CA GLY A 26 -23.88 -1.66 0.20
C GLY A 26 -22.46 -1.42 -0.31
N PHE A 27 -22.19 -1.78 -1.57
CA PHE A 27 -20.87 -1.61 -2.18
C PHE A 27 -20.69 -0.18 -2.70
N TYR A 28 -19.58 0.47 -2.37
CA TYR A 28 -19.26 1.81 -2.87
C TYR A 28 -17.77 2.04 -3.00
N CYS A 29 -17.39 2.98 -3.86
CA CYS A 29 -16.01 3.40 -4.02
C CYS A 29 -15.70 4.66 -3.19
N MET A 30 -14.75 4.58 -2.27
CA MET A 30 -14.31 5.73 -1.47
C MET A 30 -13.56 6.80 -2.29
N SER A 31 -13.09 6.47 -3.49
CA SER A 31 -12.35 7.43 -4.33
C SER A 31 -13.23 8.34 -5.16
N CYS A 32 -14.31 7.82 -5.74
CA CYS A 32 -15.19 8.58 -6.61
C CYS A 32 -16.63 8.69 -6.09
N GLY A 33 -16.95 8.05 -4.97
CA GLY A 33 -18.29 8.04 -4.39
C GLY A 33 -19.31 7.23 -5.19
N TYR A 34 -18.88 6.41 -6.16
CA TYR A 34 -19.80 5.59 -6.94
C TYR A 34 -20.34 4.45 -6.08
N GLU A 35 -21.66 4.41 -5.92
CA GLU A 35 -22.41 3.28 -5.40
C GLU A 35 -22.51 2.20 -6.47
N ILE A 36 -22.15 0.98 -6.10
CA ILE A 36 -22.09 -0.18 -6.99
C ILE A 36 -23.31 -1.03 -6.66
N SER A 37 -24.13 -1.31 -7.68
CA SER A 37 -25.29 -2.18 -7.51
C SER A 37 -24.88 -3.61 -7.12
N ASP A 38 -25.75 -4.35 -6.44
CA ASP A 38 -25.47 -5.74 -6.06
C ASP A 38 -25.16 -6.61 -7.28
N GLU A 39 -25.86 -6.40 -8.40
CA GLU A 39 -25.62 -7.12 -9.67
C GLU A 39 -24.22 -6.83 -10.23
N GLU A 40 -23.79 -5.55 -10.25
CA GLU A 40 -22.44 -5.17 -10.66
C GLU A 40 -21.38 -5.72 -9.70
N ALA A 41 -21.63 -5.67 -8.39
CA ALA A 41 -20.72 -6.17 -7.38
C ALA A 41 -20.49 -7.67 -7.53
N LEU A 42 -21.56 -8.45 -7.73
CA LEU A 42 -21.48 -9.89 -7.99
C LEU A 42 -20.66 -10.19 -9.25
N PHE A 43 -20.92 -9.47 -10.34
CA PHE A 43 -20.16 -9.63 -11.58
C PHE A 43 -18.66 -9.31 -11.40
N LEU A 44 -18.34 -8.25 -10.65
CA LEU A 44 -16.96 -7.87 -10.36
C LEU A 44 -16.24 -8.92 -9.49
N ILE A 45 -16.92 -9.46 -8.48
CA ILE A 45 -16.39 -10.53 -7.63
C ILE A 45 -16.16 -11.82 -8.44
N GLU A 46 -17.12 -12.20 -9.27
CA GLU A 46 -16.99 -13.36 -10.16
C GLU A 46 -15.81 -13.21 -11.12
N LYS A 47 -15.63 -12.01 -11.68
CA LYS A 47 -14.50 -11.70 -12.55
C LYS A 47 -13.16 -11.84 -11.83
N VAL A 48 -13.03 -11.30 -10.62
CA VAL A 48 -11.78 -11.38 -9.84
C VAL A 48 -11.47 -12.84 -9.48
N THR A 49 -12.45 -13.57 -8.95
CA THR A 49 -12.30 -15.00 -8.59
C THR A 49 -11.95 -15.86 -9.80
N SER A 50 -12.50 -15.57 -10.99
CA SER A 50 -12.17 -16.28 -12.23
C SER A 50 -10.75 -16.00 -12.74
N THR A 51 -10.25 -14.78 -12.55
CA THR A 51 -8.88 -14.42 -12.96
C THR A 51 -7.81 -14.94 -12.00
N CYS A 52 -8.15 -15.12 -10.73
CA CYS A 52 -7.29 -15.75 -9.73
C CYS A 52 -7.33 -17.29 -9.84
N LYS A 53 -6.95 -17.85 -10.99
CA LYS A 53 -6.60 -19.28 -11.01
C LYS A 53 -5.37 -19.48 -10.12
N PRO A 54 -5.40 -20.36 -9.11
CA PRO A 54 -4.17 -20.81 -8.48
C PRO A 54 -3.33 -21.48 -9.57
N ALA A 55 -2.04 -21.11 -9.66
CA ALA A 55 -1.09 -21.81 -10.51
C ALA A 55 -1.20 -23.31 -10.20
N PRO A 56 -1.28 -24.20 -11.21
CA PRO A 56 -1.39 -25.62 -10.95
C PRO A 56 -0.18 -26.07 -10.13
N ASP A 57 -0.49 -26.71 -9.00
CA ASP A 57 0.44 -27.31 -8.06
C ASP A 57 1.27 -28.37 -8.81
N SER A 58 2.43 -27.99 -9.33
CA SER A 58 3.42 -28.94 -9.82
C SER A 58 4.25 -29.38 -8.62
N GLY A 59 3.73 -30.37 -7.90
CA GLY A 59 4.45 -31.05 -6.85
C GLY A 59 5.74 -31.70 -7.38
N LYS A 60 6.85 -30.97 -7.30
CA LYS A 60 8.20 -31.54 -7.16
C LYS A 60 9.00 -30.69 -6.18
N ALA A 61 9.08 -31.19 -4.95
CA ALA A 61 9.95 -30.66 -3.92
C ALA A 61 11.43 -30.75 -4.36
N ALA A 62 12.09 -29.60 -4.46
CA ALA A 62 13.54 -29.49 -4.31
C ALA A 62 13.89 -28.12 -3.69
N ARG A 63 14.04 -28.17 -2.37
CA ARG A 63 14.78 -27.29 -1.44
C ARG A 63 15.46 -26.00 -1.96
N LEU A 64 15.00 -24.88 -1.34
CA LEU A 64 15.75 -23.75 -0.73
C LEU A 64 16.39 -22.65 -1.62
N PRO A 65 16.63 -21.41 -1.11
CA PRO A 65 16.14 -20.79 0.13
C PRO A 65 15.29 -19.52 -0.13
N ILE A 66 14.58 -19.12 0.93
CA ILE A 66 13.91 -17.84 1.12
C ILE A 66 14.84 -16.69 0.69
N VAL A 67 14.53 -16.02 -0.42
CA VAL A 67 15.11 -14.69 -0.70
C VAL A 67 14.18 -13.68 -0.06
N GLU A 68 14.67 -13.17 1.06
CA GLU A 68 14.16 -12.05 1.84
C GLU A 68 13.51 -10.97 0.97
N VAL A 69 12.29 -10.59 1.38
CA VAL A 69 11.55 -9.44 0.87
C VAL A 69 12.46 -8.23 0.87
N LYS A 70 12.76 -7.72 -0.32
CA LYS A 70 13.46 -6.45 -0.51
C LYS A 70 12.53 -5.34 0.00
N LYS A 71 12.60 -5.03 1.29
CA LYS A 71 12.04 -3.79 1.86
C LYS A 71 12.50 -2.61 1.00
N PRO A 72 11.62 -1.65 0.68
CA PRO A 72 12.07 -0.38 0.11
C PRO A 72 13.09 0.24 1.07
N ARG A 73 14.23 0.67 0.53
CA ARG A 73 15.32 1.29 1.27
C ARG A 73 14.76 2.47 2.07
N ARG A 74 14.79 2.37 3.40
CA ARG A 74 14.89 3.58 4.24
C ARG A 74 16.25 4.18 3.92
N ARG A 75 16.27 5.30 3.20
CA ARG A 75 17.46 6.13 3.07
C ARG A 75 17.69 6.77 4.43
N SER A 76 18.60 6.17 5.20
CA SER A 76 19.19 6.74 6.39
C SER A 76 20.10 7.89 5.95
N GLU A 77 19.88 9.09 6.48
CA GLU A 77 20.93 10.09 6.59
C GLU A 77 20.97 10.48 8.06
N GLN A 78 21.77 9.72 8.83
CA GLN A 78 22.33 10.23 10.07
C GLN A 78 23.43 11.21 9.67
N PRO A 79 23.47 12.43 10.22
CA PRO A 79 24.64 13.28 10.10
C PRO A 79 25.72 12.76 11.03
N ASP A 80 26.84 12.31 10.47
CA ASP A 80 28.11 12.18 11.17
C ASP A 80 28.50 13.54 11.74
N HIS A 81 28.37 13.67 13.07
CA HIS A 81 28.98 14.76 13.81
C HIS A 81 30.49 14.55 13.83
N ILE A 82 31.18 15.19 12.90
CA ILE A 82 32.62 15.47 13.02
C ILE A 82 32.82 16.92 12.58
N SER A 83 32.88 17.83 13.55
CA SER A 83 33.49 19.13 13.35
C SER A 83 34.82 19.14 14.10
N PRO A 84 35.96 19.26 13.40
CA PRO A 84 37.24 19.47 14.05
C PRO A 84 37.25 20.85 14.72
N GLY A 85 37.54 20.85 16.02
CA GLY A 85 37.90 22.04 16.77
C GLY A 85 39.40 22.32 16.60
N THR A 86 39.71 23.57 16.23
CA THR A 86 40.98 24.35 16.29
C THR A 86 40.82 25.41 15.17
N ASP A 87 41.05 26.70 15.32
CA ASP A 87 41.63 27.51 16.39
C ASP A 87 41.37 28.99 16.02
N GLU A 88 41.06 29.80 17.04
CA GLU A 88 41.49 31.19 17.21
C GLU A 88 41.04 32.37 16.30
N THR A 89 40.29 33.27 16.95
CA THR A 89 40.68 34.66 17.27
C THR A 89 40.18 35.85 16.42
N GLN A 90 39.48 36.72 17.16
CA GLN A 90 39.26 38.18 17.02
C GLN A 90 38.35 38.75 15.92
N THR A 91 37.22 39.35 16.35
CA THR A 91 37.08 40.81 16.23
C THR A 91 36.13 41.43 17.27
N LYS A 92 36.61 42.55 17.82
CA LYS A 92 36.01 43.53 18.76
C LYS A 92 34.76 44.25 18.21
N LYS A 93 33.82 44.60 19.10
CA LYS A 93 33.17 45.95 19.29
C LYS A 93 32.08 45.81 20.37
N THR A 94 32.26 46.33 21.58
CA THR A 94 32.01 47.71 22.04
C THR A 94 30.53 48.09 22.03
N GLU A 95 29.91 48.09 23.21
CA GLU A 95 29.17 49.21 23.79
C GLU A 95 29.15 49.08 25.32
#